data_AF-A0A537K0S9-F1
#
_entry.id   AF-A0A537K0S9-F1
#
_cell.length_a   1.000
_cell.length_b   1.000
_cell.length_c   1.000
_cell.angle_alpha   90.00
_cell.angle_beta   90.00
_cell.angle_gamma   90.00
#
_symmetry.space_group_name_H-M   'P 1'
#
loop_
_entity.id
_entity.type
_entity.pdbx_description
1 polymer ?
#
loop_
_entity_poly.entity_id
_entity_poly.type
_entity_poly.pdbx_seq_one_letter_code
_entity_poly.pdbx_strand_id
1 'polypeptide(L)'
;MQNKFLNSLVFLGILCLFSMISCSKKIDEAYLNPNAPVVVDVETILPGVIGGFTAFNAAAGSNYGVQPDDVLLGRYIQYWGSTTNGENYGTMGGTIGSDNTGAIWAAAYYGHGQNVNRIIEWGIQQQKWDFVGVAYAVRAWDWLELTNQYGDAILKEAFNTSLSQFHYDTQPEFYDSCRVICFRALSYLNRTDGNVSPTNLAKSDEYFNKGDLDKWRKFVYGILARSYIDLSNKTNFISSGFADSAIKYANLSCKTNSDNIIATFSGANSSNGFNSYFGPTRSNIGTIRQGGYIANLMSGANDTAFKGVSDPRVWYMLSENANGTFKGVTPWLGVTE
;
A
#
# COMPACT_ATOMS: atom_id res chain seq x y z
N MET A 1 -79.99 8.63 2.78
CA MET A 1 -78.78 9.46 2.53
C MET A 1 -77.51 8.88 3.18
N GLN A 2 -77.59 8.08 4.25
CA GLN A 2 -76.42 7.50 4.94
C GLN A 2 -75.58 6.53 4.09
N ASN A 3 -76.19 5.68 3.25
CA ASN A 3 -75.42 4.69 2.45
C ASN A 3 -74.59 5.30 1.30
N LYS A 4 -74.99 6.47 0.78
CA LYS A 4 -74.22 7.16 -0.27
C LYS A 4 -72.97 7.83 0.30
N PHE A 5 -73.05 8.34 1.53
CA PHE A 5 -71.93 8.97 2.23
C PHE A 5 -70.87 7.95 2.64
N LEU A 6 -71.30 6.78 3.11
CA LEU A 6 -70.40 5.67 3.45
C LEU A 6 -69.67 5.12 2.22
N ASN A 7 -70.37 4.99 1.09
CA ASN A 7 -69.75 4.55 -0.17
C ASN A 7 -68.74 5.56 -0.71
N SER A 8 -69.00 6.87 -0.59
CA SER A 8 -68.00 7.90 -0.95
C SER A 8 -66.78 7.90 -0.03
N LEU A 9 -66.95 7.63 1.26
CA LEU A 9 -65.83 7.53 2.22
C LEU A 9 -64.96 6.29 1.96
N VAL A 10 -65.58 5.15 1.64
CA VAL A 10 -64.84 3.92 1.27
C VAL A 10 -64.10 4.11 -0.05
N PHE A 11 -64.71 4.78 -1.03
CA PHE A 11 -64.06 5.07 -2.31
C PHE A 11 -62.87 6.04 -2.15
N LEU A 12 -63.01 7.06 -1.29
CA LEU A 12 -61.92 8.00 -0.97
C LEU A 12 -60.79 7.33 -0.18
N GLY A 13 -61.13 6.43 0.75
CA GLY A 13 -60.16 5.63 1.52
C GLY A 13 -59.35 4.67 0.64
N ILE A 14 -59.99 4.02 -0.34
CA ILE A 14 -59.31 3.17 -1.32
C ILE A 14 -58.41 4.01 -2.24
N LEU A 15 -58.86 5.20 -2.67
CA LEU A 15 -58.06 6.10 -3.51
C LEU A 15 -56.81 6.62 -2.78
N CYS A 16 -56.90 6.89 -1.47
CA CYS A 16 -55.77 7.26 -0.62
C CYS A 16 -54.78 6.12 -0.34
N LEU A 17 -55.21 4.86 -0.44
CA LEU A 17 -54.31 3.70 -0.32
C LEU A 17 -53.45 3.50 -1.58
N PHE A 18 -53.91 3.93 -2.75
CA PHE A 18 -53.13 3.88 -4.00
C PHE A 18 -52.06 4.98 -4.11
N SER A 19 -52.22 6.12 -3.42
CA SER A 19 -51.22 7.20 -3.40
C SER A 19 -50.04 6.96 -2.46
N MET A 20 -50.05 5.87 -1.67
CA MET A 20 -48.90 5.45 -0.86
C MET A 20 -47.98 4.42 -1.56
N ILE A 21 -48.27 4.04 -2.80
CA ILE A 21 -47.32 3.29 -3.65
C ILE A 21 -46.31 4.31 -4.21
N SER A 22 -45.38 4.73 -3.36
CA SER A 22 -44.22 5.52 -3.76
C SER A 22 -43.45 4.79 -4.85
N CYS A 23 -43.45 5.36 -6.06
CA CYS A 23 -42.60 4.95 -7.18
C CYS A 23 -41.14 5.41 -7.00
N SER A 24 -40.57 5.27 -5.80
CA SER A 24 -39.20 5.77 -5.56
C SER A 24 -38.11 4.91 -6.18
N LYS A 25 -38.37 3.65 -6.58
CA LYS A 25 -37.32 2.79 -7.18
C LYS A 25 -37.19 2.89 -8.70
N LYS A 26 -38.26 3.26 -9.43
CA LYS A 26 -38.24 3.24 -10.90
C LYS A 26 -37.56 4.45 -11.54
N ILE A 27 -37.49 5.59 -10.85
CA ILE A 27 -36.81 6.77 -11.37
C ILE A 27 -35.29 6.58 -11.29
N ASP A 28 -34.78 6.03 -10.17
CA ASP A 28 -33.34 5.76 -10.00
C ASP A 28 -32.84 4.63 -10.92
N GLU A 29 -33.67 3.62 -11.20
CA GLU A 29 -33.37 2.55 -12.17
C GLU A 29 -33.47 3.04 -13.63
N ALA A 30 -34.36 3.99 -13.94
CA ALA A 30 -34.54 4.54 -15.28
C ALA A 30 -33.53 5.63 -15.64
N TYR A 31 -33.00 6.34 -14.64
CA TYR A 31 -31.97 7.38 -14.77
C TYR A 31 -30.80 7.06 -13.86
N LEU A 32 -30.07 5.99 -14.19
CA LEU A 32 -28.75 5.75 -13.60
C LEU A 32 -27.93 7.03 -13.77
N ASN A 33 -27.50 7.64 -12.66
CA ASN A 33 -26.57 8.76 -12.70
C ASN A 33 -25.34 8.28 -13.51
N PRO A 34 -25.06 8.85 -14.69
CA PRO A 34 -23.94 8.39 -15.52
C PRO A 34 -22.59 8.59 -14.84
N ASN A 35 -22.54 9.40 -13.76
CA ASN A 35 -21.36 9.64 -12.94
C ASN A 35 -21.33 8.77 -11.66
N ALA A 36 -22.40 8.03 -11.32
CA ALA A 36 -22.36 7.13 -10.17
C ALA A 36 -21.52 5.91 -10.53
N PRO A 37 -20.61 5.48 -9.63
CA PRO A 37 -19.85 4.24 -9.84
C PRO A 37 -20.81 3.06 -10.03
N VAL A 38 -20.69 2.36 -11.15
CA VAL A 38 -21.39 1.09 -11.35
C VAL A 38 -20.73 0.06 -10.45
N VAL A 39 -21.52 -0.57 -9.57
CA VAL A 39 -21.04 -1.66 -8.71
C VAL A 39 -20.54 -2.79 -9.60
N VAL A 40 -19.29 -3.19 -9.41
CA VAL A 40 -18.68 -4.35 -10.09
C VAL A 40 -18.17 -5.36 -9.07
N ASP A 41 -17.82 -6.54 -9.57
CA ASP A 41 -17.18 -7.58 -8.78
C ASP A 41 -15.82 -7.09 -8.24
N VAL A 42 -15.64 -7.16 -6.92
CA VAL A 42 -14.42 -6.69 -6.23
C VAL A 42 -13.17 -7.42 -6.69
N GLU A 43 -13.33 -8.63 -7.23
CA GLU A 43 -12.31 -9.44 -7.90
C GLU A 43 -11.58 -8.70 -9.01
N THR A 44 -12.28 -7.78 -9.69
CA THR A 44 -11.76 -7.02 -10.83
C THR A 44 -10.91 -5.83 -10.40
N ILE A 45 -11.06 -5.37 -9.15
CA ILE A 45 -10.42 -4.16 -8.62
C ILE A 45 -9.13 -4.52 -7.87
N LEU A 46 -9.17 -5.60 -7.08
CA LEU A 46 -8.08 -6.00 -6.20
C LEU A 46 -6.70 -6.15 -6.91
N PRO A 47 -6.59 -6.72 -8.13
CA PRO A 47 -5.29 -6.86 -8.80
C PRO A 47 -4.53 -5.54 -8.95
N GLY A 48 -5.24 -4.45 -9.29
CA GLY A 48 -4.64 -3.13 -9.42
C GLY A 48 -4.17 -2.56 -8.09
N VAL A 49 -4.92 -2.84 -7.01
CA VAL A 49 -4.54 -2.48 -5.64
C VAL A 49 -3.29 -3.24 -5.20
N ILE A 50 -3.17 -4.53 -5.47
CA ILE A 50 -1.97 -5.31 -5.14
C ILE A 50 -0.72 -4.76 -5.86
N GLY A 51 -0.85 -4.35 -7.12
CA GLY A 51 0.25 -3.76 -7.87
C GLY A 51 0.82 -2.49 -7.24
N GLY A 52 0.00 -1.70 -6.56
CA GLY A 52 0.38 -0.43 -5.94
C GLY A 52 1.30 -0.57 -4.71
N PHE A 53 1.47 -1.77 -4.14
CA PHE A 53 2.51 -2.01 -3.13
C PHE A 53 3.92 -1.74 -3.66
N THR A 54 4.19 -2.07 -4.93
CA THR A 54 5.56 -2.05 -5.48
C THR A 54 5.76 -0.99 -6.53
N ALA A 55 5.16 -1.16 -7.70
CA ALA A 55 5.28 -0.28 -8.84
C ALA A 55 4.14 -0.56 -9.83
N PHE A 56 3.04 0.19 -9.70
CA PHE A 56 1.95 0.16 -10.67
C PHE A 56 2.09 1.32 -11.67
N ASN A 57 1.82 1.06 -12.95
CA ASN A 57 1.83 2.09 -14.00
C ASN A 57 0.39 2.51 -14.28
N ALA A 58 0.05 3.75 -13.97
CA ALA A 58 -1.25 4.31 -14.33
C ALA A 58 -1.38 4.50 -15.84
N ALA A 59 -2.61 4.49 -16.35
CA ALA A 59 -2.89 4.82 -17.74
C ALA A 59 -2.40 6.23 -18.13
N ALA A 60 -2.29 7.14 -17.17
CA ALA A 60 -1.75 8.49 -17.34
C ALA A 60 -0.20 8.54 -17.40
N GLY A 61 0.50 7.40 -17.31
CA GLY A 61 1.96 7.32 -17.39
C GLY A 61 2.70 7.52 -16.05
N SER A 62 1.99 7.74 -14.95
CA SER A 62 2.58 7.86 -13.60
C SER A 62 2.86 6.48 -12.98
N ASN A 63 3.93 6.38 -12.19
CA ASN A 63 4.26 5.18 -11.42
C ASN A 63 3.95 5.37 -9.94
N TYR A 64 3.29 4.39 -9.32
CA TYR A 64 2.90 4.42 -7.89
C TYR A 64 3.51 3.24 -7.14
N GLY A 65 3.88 3.44 -5.87
CA GLY A 65 4.39 2.39 -4.98
C GLY A 65 5.78 2.71 -4.41
N VAL A 66 6.37 1.77 -3.67
CA VAL A 66 7.66 2.00 -2.97
C VAL A 66 8.84 2.07 -3.93
N GLN A 67 8.86 1.21 -4.96
CA GLN A 67 10.06 1.01 -5.78
C GLN A 67 10.49 2.24 -6.59
N PRO A 68 9.58 3.07 -7.14
CA PRO A 68 9.96 4.31 -7.79
C PRO A 68 10.63 5.32 -6.84
N ASP A 69 10.15 5.46 -5.61
CA ASP A 69 10.71 6.39 -4.63
C ASP A 69 12.07 5.89 -4.12
N ASP A 70 12.22 4.57 -3.93
CA ASP A 70 13.45 3.92 -3.48
C ASP A 70 14.67 4.33 -4.31
N VAL A 71 14.54 4.51 -5.62
CA VAL A 71 15.65 4.94 -6.49
C VAL A 71 16.35 6.20 -5.98
N LEU A 72 15.59 7.13 -5.42
CA LEU A 72 16.11 8.37 -4.85
C LEU A 72 16.43 8.19 -3.36
N LEU A 73 15.53 7.58 -2.59
CA LEU A 73 15.68 7.41 -1.13
C LEU A 73 16.86 6.49 -0.76
N GLY A 74 17.22 5.54 -1.61
CA GLY A 74 18.39 4.67 -1.44
C GLY A 74 19.72 5.42 -1.36
N ARG A 75 19.75 6.69 -1.81
CA ARG A 75 20.91 7.59 -1.68
C ARG A 75 21.06 8.14 -0.27
N TYR A 76 19.95 8.40 0.42
CA TYR A 76 19.98 8.87 1.81
C TYR A 76 20.57 7.83 2.77
N ILE A 77 20.33 6.55 2.49
CA ILE A 77 20.91 5.43 3.24
C ILE A 77 22.22 4.91 2.63
N GLN A 78 22.74 5.58 1.60
CA GLN A 78 24.02 5.28 0.94
C GLN A 78 24.15 3.85 0.38
N TYR A 79 23.02 3.21 0.03
CA TYR A 79 23.03 1.94 -0.68
C TYR A 79 23.47 2.11 -2.13
N TRP A 80 23.11 3.23 -2.74
CA TRP A 80 23.59 3.62 -4.06
C TRP A 80 23.71 5.13 -4.22
N GLY A 81 24.41 5.55 -5.26
CA GLY A 81 24.56 6.93 -5.71
C GLY A 81 24.40 7.04 -7.21
N SER A 82 24.90 8.13 -7.79
CA SER A 82 24.96 8.31 -9.25
C SER A 82 26.40 8.58 -9.70
N THR A 83 26.61 8.72 -11.00
CA THR A 83 27.91 9.16 -11.56
C THR A 83 28.13 10.67 -11.46
N THR A 84 27.13 11.44 -11.04
CA THR A 84 27.14 12.91 -11.04
C THR A 84 27.72 13.45 -9.73
N ASN A 85 28.66 14.39 -9.83
CA ASN A 85 29.15 15.17 -8.68
C ASN A 85 28.10 16.21 -8.25
N GLY A 86 27.90 16.38 -6.95
CA GLY A 86 26.89 17.28 -6.40
C GLY A 86 25.46 16.82 -6.66
N GLU A 87 25.23 15.50 -6.74
CA GLU A 87 23.88 14.97 -6.93
C GLU A 87 22.96 15.33 -5.75
N ASN A 88 21.83 15.97 -6.05
CA ASN A 88 20.92 16.59 -5.08
C ASN A 88 20.50 15.62 -3.95
N TYR A 89 20.00 14.44 -4.31
CA TYR A 89 19.52 13.46 -3.32
C TYR A 89 20.70 12.80 -2.57
N GLY A 90 21.86 12.65 -3.21
CA GLY A 90 23.11 12.25 -2.57
C GLY A 90 23.58 13.24 -1.50
N THR A 91 23.28 14.54 -1.65
CA THR A 91 23.55 15.58 -0.65
C THR A 91 22.43 15.74 0.41
N MET A 92 21.52 14.77 0.53
CA MET A 92 20.32 14.84 1.39
C MET A 92 19.36 15.98 1.02
N GLY A 93 19.38 16.41 -0.26
CA GLY A 93 18.49 17.43 -0.79
C GLY A 93 17.19 16.85 -1.36
N GLY A 94 16.34 17.74 -1.86
CA GLY A 94 15.09 17.42 -2.53
C GLY A 94 14.80 18.43 -3.64
N THR A 95 13.80 18.16 -4.49
CA THR A 95 13.47 19.05 -5.62
C THR A 95 12.14 19.74 -5.34
N ILE A 96 12.14 21.07 -5.25
CA ILE A 96 10.92 21.87 -5.05
C ILE A 96 10.07 21.82 -6.33
N GLY A 97 8.75 21.63 -6.18
CA GLY A 97 7.83 21.59 -7.32
C GLY A 97 7.97 20.33 -8.18
N SER A 98 8.44 19.23 -7.59
CA SER A 98 8.63 17.94 -8.26
C SER A 98 7.82 16.85 -7.57
N ASP A 99 7.29 15.91 -8.36
CA ASP A 99 6.64 14.68 -7.87
C ASP A 99 7.65 13.58 -7.54
N ASN A 100 8.96 13.85 -7.64
CA ASN A 100 9.99 12.93 -7.18
C ASN A 100 9.77 12.62 -5.70
N THR A 101 9.90 11.35 -5.31
CA THR A 101 9.56 10.86 -3.96
C THR A 101 8.07 11.00 -3.61
N GLY A 102 7.19 11.13 -4.60
CA GLY A 102 5.73 11.22 -4.47
C GLY A 102 4.97 9.93 -4.81
N ALA A 103 5.66 8.83 -5.14
CA ALA A 103 5.01 7.62 -5.63
C ALA A 103 4.22 6.89 -4.53
N ILE A 104 4.67 6.95 -3.28
CA ILE A 104 3.90 6.41 -2.13
C ILE A 104 2.67 7.25 -1.82
N TRP A 105 2.79 8.58 -1.90
CA TRP A 105 1.64 9.47 -1.81
C TRP A 105 0.57 9.10 -2.84
N ALA A 106 0.97 8.96 -4.11
CA ALA A 106 0.07 8.60 -5.18
C ALA A 106 -0.48 7.17 -5.04
N ALA A 107 0.30 6.23 -4.50
CA ALA A 107 -0.19 4.88 -4.20
C ALA A 107 -1.32 4.93 -3.17
N ALA A 108 -1.10 5.57 -2.02
CA ALA A 108 -2.08 5.63 -0.94
C ALA A 108 -3.37 6.37 -1.34
N TYR A 109 -3.25 7.56 -1.94
CA TYR A 109 -4.42 8.41 -2.21
C TYR A 109 -5.11 8.14 -3.54
N TYR A 110 -4.38 7.67 -4.56
CA TYR A 110 -4.93 7.48 -5.90
C TYR A 110 -5.00 6.01 -6.30
N GLY A 111 -3.86 5.30 -6.30
CA GLY A 111 -3.78 3.90 -6.73
C GLY A 111 -4.65 2.96 -5.88
N HIS A 112 -4.53 3.10 -4.56
CA HIS A 112 -5.31 2.37 -3.57
C HIS A 112 -6.58 3.15 -3.22
N GLY A 113 -6.46 4.35 -2.68
CA GLY A 113 -7.52 5.28 -2.28
C GLY A 113 -8.96 4.81 -2.45
N GLN A 114 -9.64 5.33 -3.48
CA GLN A 114 -11.04 4.99 -3.76
C GLN A 114 -11.25 3.53 -4.19
N ASN A 115 -10.24 2.86 -4.76
CA ASN A 115 -10.33 1.45 -5.12
C ASN A 115 -10.47 0.57 -3.86
N VAL A 116 -9.70 0.84 -2.81
CA VAL A 116 -9.81 0.20 -1.51
C VAL A 116 -11.15 0.52 -0.85
N ASN A 117 -11.63 1.78 -0.92
CA ASN A 117 -12.97 2.13 -0.42
C ASN A 117 -14.07 1.30 -1.10
N ARG A 118 -14.00 1.16 -2.43
CA ARG A 118 -14.96 0.37 -3.21
C ARG A 118 -14.89 -1.12 -2.89
N ILE A 119 -13.69 -1.70 -2.74
CA ILE A 119 -13.56 -3.11 -2.34
C ILE A 119 -14.19 -3.34 -0.96
N ILE A 120 -14.00 -2.41 -0.01
CA ILE A 120 -14.63 -2.50 1.32
C ILE A 120 -16.15 -2.39 1.19
N GLU A 121 -16.66 -1.34 0.55
CA GLU A 121 -18.11 -1.08 0.45
C GLU A 121 -18.83 -2.19 -0.29
N TRP A 122 -18.39 -2.51 -1.50
CA TRP A 122 -19.03 -3.53 -2.34
C TRP A 122 -18.74 -4.93 -1.84
N GLY A 123 -17.56 -5.18 -1.27
CA GLY A 123 -17.24 -6.46 -0.63
C GLY A 123 -18.15 -6.75 0.56
N ILE A 124 -18.52 -5.73 1.35
CA ILE A 124 -19.52 -5.87 2.41
C ILE A 124 -20.90 -6.22 1.84
N GLN A 125 -21.35 -5.50 0.80
CA GLN A 125 -22.63 -5.75 0.14
C GLN A 125 -22.69 -7.16 -0.49
N GLN A 126 -21.58 -7.62 -1.07
CA GLN A 126 -21.41 -8.94 -1.68
C GLN A 126 -21.09 -10.04 -0.66
N GLN A 127 -20.93 -9.68 0.63
CA GLN A 127 -20.49 -10.58 1.72
C GLN A 127 -19.16 -11.31 1.45
N LYS A 128 -18.25 -10.70 0.68
CA LYS A 128 -16.90 -11.20 0.36
C LYS A 128 -15.90 -10.71 1.41
N TRP A 129 -15.97 -11.26 2.61
CA TRP A 129 -15.23 -10.76 3.78
C TRP A 129 -13.71 -10.89 3.66
N ASP A 130 -13.25 -11.89 2.92
CA ASP A 130 -11.85 -12.08 2.55
C ASP A 130 -11.30 -10.87 1.78
N PHE A 131 -12.01 -10.41 0.76
CA PHE A 131 -11.65 -9.18 0.02
C PHE A 131 -11.69 -7.93 0.91
N VAL A 132 -12.69 -7.81 1.78
CA VAL A 132 -12.80 -6.68 2.73
C VAL A 132 -11.62 -6.67 3.70
N GLY A 133 -11.24 -7.84 4.22
CA GLY A 133 -10.08 -8.00 5.11
C GLY A 133 -8.77 -7.62 4.43
N VAL A 134 -8.57 -8.07 3.19
CA VAL A 134 -7.41 -7.70 2.35
C VAL A 134 -7.38 -6.19 2.11
N ALA A 135 -8.51 -5.56 1.76
CA ALA A 135 -8.57 -4.13 1.51
C ALA A 135 -8.23 -3.29 2.75
N TYR A 136 -8.68 -3.71 3.94
CA TYR A 136 -8.23 -3.08 5.18
C TYR A 136 -6.74 -3.31 5.47
N ALA A 137 -6.19 -4.49 5.13
CA ALA A 137 -4.76 -4.74 5.27
C ALA A 137 -3.93 -3.79 4.39
N VAL A 138 -4.34 -3.58 3.13
CA VAL A 138 -3.73 -2.58 2.23
C VAL A 138 -3.83 -1.18 2.84
N ARG A 139 -5.01 -0.78 3.33
CA ARG A 139 -5.20 0.53 3.95
C ARG A 139 -4.28 0.76 5.16
N ALA A 140 -4.10 -0.26 5.99
CA ALA A 140 -3.18 -0.17 7.14
C ALA A 140 -1.73 0.01 6.69
N TRP A 141 -1.33 -0.70 5.63
CA TRP A 141 -0.01 -0.56 5.03
C TRP A 141 0.20 0.86 4.47
N ASP A 142 -0.78 1.39 3.73
CA ASP A 142 -0.73 2.77 3.19
C ASP A 142 -0.45 3.80 4.27
N TRP A 143 -1.20 3.74 5.37
CA TRP A 143 -1.04 4.68 6.48
C TRP A 143 0.32 4.58 7.16
N LEU A 144 0.86 3.37 7.29
CA LEU A 144 2.18 3.18 7.87
C LEU A 144 3.29 3.72 6.97
N GLU A 145 3.31 3.34 5.69
CA GLU A 145 4.36 3.79 4.78
C GLU A 145 4.29 5.29 4.50
N LEU A 146 3.07 5.83 4.33
CA LEU A 146 2.86 7.25 4.09
C LEU A 146 3.40 8.09 5.25
N THR A 147 3.04 7.77 6.49
CA THR A 147 3.51 8.56 7.63
C THR A 147 5.00 8.37 7.89
N ASN A 148 5.56 7.20 7.59
CA ASN A 148 6.99 6.96 7.74
C ASN A 148 7.83 7.72 6.70
N GLN A 149 7.28 8.04 5.53
CA GLN A 149 7.95 8.83 4.50
C GLN A 149 7.73 10.34 4.66
N TYR A 150 6.51 10.78 4.98
CA TYR A 150 6.14 12.21 4.95
C TYR A 150 5.86 12.83 6.33
N GLY A 151 5.75 12.01 7.38
CA GLY A 151 5.31 12.49 8.69
C GLY A 151 3.80 12.75 8.71
N ASP A 152 3.42 14.02 8.78
CA ASP A 152 2.04 14.47 8.80
C ASP A 152 1.45 14.47 7.38
N ALA A 153 0.21 14.01 7.23
CA ALA A 153 -0.48 13.90 5.94
C ALA A 153 -2.02 13.87 6.12
N ILE A 154 -2.78 13.71 5.04
CA ILE A 154 -4.25 13.75 5.08
C ILE A 154 -4.81 12.40 5.59
N LEU A 155 -5.39 12.35 6.79
CA LEU A 155 -5.94 11.11 7.35
C LEU A 155 -7.47 11.15 7.47
N LYS A 156 -7.99 12.09 8.27
CA LYS A 156 -9.42 12.13 8.62
C LYS A 156 -10.29 12.63 7.49
N GLU A 157 -9.77 13.57 6.71
CA GLU A 157 -10.46 14.14 5.54
C GLU A 157 -10.16 13.37 4.24
N ALA A 158 -9.33 12.32 4.32
CA ALA A 158 -8.93 11.54 3.15
C ALA A 158 -10.17 11.01 2.42
N PHE A 159 -10.15 11.12 1.09
CA PHE A 159 -11.20 10.64 0.19
C PHE A 159 -12.54 11.37 0.26
N ASN A 160 -12.63 12.49 0.99
CA ASN A 160 -13.80 13.35 0.94
C ASN A 160 -13.83 14.15 -0.38
N THR A 161 -14.71 13.74 -1.31
CA THR A 161 -14.82 14.35 -2.64
C THR A 161 -15.51 15.71 -2.65
N SER A 162 -16.06 16.17 -1.52
CA SER A 162 -16.63 17.52 -1.42
C SER A 162 -15.58 18.59 -1.10
N LEU A 163 -14.34 18.18 -0.82
CA LEU A 163 -13.24 19.09 -0.46
C LEU A 163 -12.27 19.25 -1.63
N SER A 164 -11.71 20.44 -1.75
CA SER A 164 -10.59 20.77 -2.67
C SER A 164 -9.31 21.14 -1.94
N GLN A 165 -9.36 21.22 -0.61
CA GLN A 165 -8.26 21.48 0.30
C GLN A 165 -8.44 20.57 1.52
N PHE A 166 -7.33 20.11 2.07
CA PHE A 166 -7.33 19.10 3.12
C PHE A 166 -6.37 19.51 4.23
N HIS A 167 -6.76 19.22 5.46
CA HIS A 167 -5.92 19.36 6.63
C HIS A 167 -4.98 18.16 6.75
N TYR A 168 -3.79 18.41 7.30
CA TYR A 168 -2.86 17.35 7.65
C TYR A 168 -3.10 16.95 9.10
N ASP A 169 -3.18 15.65 9.33
CA ASP A 169 -3.24 15.01 10.63
C ASP A 169 -1.84 14.55 11.03
N THR A 170 -1.64 14.39 12.33
CA THR A 170 -0.30 14.18 12.89
C THR A 170 0.16 12.74 12.74
N GLN A 171 1.47 12.52 12.61
CA GLN A 171 2.06 11.17 12.54
C GLN A 171 1.57 10.21 13.66
N PRO A 172 1.45 10.60 14.95
CA PRO A 172 0.87 9.73 15.98
C PRO A 172 -0.54 9.22 15.64
N GLU A 173 -1.39 10.04 15.02
CA GLU A 173 -2.74 9.65 14.63
C GLU A 173 -2.74 8.64 13.47
N PHE A 174 -1.75 8.69 12.58
CA PHE A 174 -1.52 7.67 11.56
C PHE A 174 -1.14 6.33 12.19
N TYR A 175 -0.23 6.31 13.17
CA TYR A 175 0.13 5.08 13.88
C TYR A 175 -1.08 4.44 14.58
N ASP A 176 -1.90 5.23 15.26
CA ASP A 176 -3.10 4.72 15.92
C ASP A 176 -4.14 4.22 14.92
N SER A 177 -4.36 4.97 13.84
CA SER A 177 -5.28 4.57 12.77
C SER A 177 -4.83 3.30 12.05
N CYS A 178 -3.54 3.18 11.75
CA CYS A 178 -2.92 1.99 11.19
C CYS A 178 -3.23 0.76 12.04
N ARG A 179 -3.02 0.84 13.36
CA ARG A 179 -3.29 -0.27 14.30
C ARG A 179 -4.78 -0.63 14.37
N VAL A 180 -5.66 0.35 14.47
CA VAL A 180 -7.12 0.13 14.45
C VAL A 180 -7.55 -0.57 13.17
N ILE A 181 -7.02 -0.14 12.03
CA ILE A 181 -7.32 -0.74 10.72
C ILE A 181 -6.73 -2.14 10.61
N CYS A 182 -5.55 -2.41 11.16
CA CYS A 182 -5.01 -3.77 11.27
C CYS A 182 -5.97 -4.71 12.02
N PHE A 183 -6.49 -4.30 13.18
CA PHE A 183 -7.43 -5.13 13.93
C PHE A 183 -8.75 -5.34 13.17
N ARG A 184 -9.19 -4.34 12.41
CA ARG A 184 -10.34 -4.48 11.51
C ARG A 184 -10.06 -5.44 10.36
N ALA A 185 -8.86 -5.38 9.75
CA ALA A 185 -8.45 -6.33 8.74
C ALA A 185 -8.48 -7.76 9.28
N LEU A 186 -7.89 -7.99 10.46
CA LEU A 186 -7.90 -9.30 11.12
C LEU A 186 -9.31 -9.79 11.44
N SER A 187 -10.24 -8.91 11.84
CA SER A 187 -11.60 -9.35 12.14
C SER A 187 -12.32 -9.87 10.89
N TYR A 188 -12.13 -9.25 9.73
CA TYR A 188 -12.68 -9.72 8.46
C TYR A 188 -11.93 -10.93 7.89
N LEU A 189 -10.60 -10.95 7.97
CA LEU A 189 -9.78 -12.09 7.50
C LEU A 189 -10.04 -13.39 8.29
N ASN A 190 -10.61 -13.30 9.48
CA ASN A 190 -11.01 -14.45 10.30
C ASN A 190 -12.45 -14.91 10.06
N ARG A 191 -13.21 -14.22 9.20
CA ARG A 191 -14.57 -14.63 8.85
C ARG A 191 -14.54 -15.81 7.90
N THR A 192 -15.47 -16.73 8.13
CA THR A 192 -15.64 -17.95 7.34
C THR A 192 -17.08 -18.07 6.80
N ASP A 193 -17.92 -17.09 7.08
CA ASP A 193 -19.30 -17.00 6.64
C ASP A 193 -19.47 -16.16 5.36
N GLY A 194 -20.70 -16.00 4.88
CA GLY A 194 -20.99 -15.22 3.68
C GLY A 194 -20.43 -15.87 2.41
N ASN A 195 -19.91 -15.05 1.51
CA ASN A 195 -19.38 -15.44 0.20
C ASN A 195 -17.85 -15.46 0.17
N VAL A 196 -17.20 -15.77 1.30
CA VAL A 196 -15.75 -15.97 1.37
C VAL A 196 -15.33 -17.11 0.46
N SER A 197 -14.35 -16.88 -0.41
CA SER A 197 -13.87 -17.86 -1.38
C SER A 197 -12.38 -17.67 -1.65
N PRO A 198 -11.51 -18.44 -0.97
CA PRO A 198 -10.07 -18.41 -1.22
C PRO A 198 -9.71 -18.65 -2.69
N THR A 199 -10.49 -19.47 -3.41
CA THR A 199 -10.30 -19.72 -4.85
C THR A 199 -10.53 -18.46 -5.70
N ASN A 200 -11.53 -17.64 -5.36
CA ASN A 200 -11.77 -16.39 -6.08
C ASN A 200 -10.71 -15.35 -5.72
N LEU A 201 -10.38 -15.24 -4.43
CA LEU A 201 -9.32 -14.35 -3.97
C LEU A 201 -7.98 -14.69 -4.63
N ALA A 202 -7.63 -15.98 -4.76
CA ALA A 202 -6.38 -16.43 -5.36
C ALA A 202 -6.17 -15.90 -6.78
N LYS A 203 -7.24 -15.78 -7.59
CA LYS A 203 -7.14 -15.22 -8.94
C LYS A 203 -6.80 -13.73 -8.93
N SER A 204 -7.40 -12.98 -8.00
CA SER A 204 -7.18 -11.54 -7.87
C SER A 204 -5.86 -11.20 -7.15
N ASP A 205 -5.35 -12.13 -6.35
CA ASP A 205 -4.16 -12.03 -5.51
C ASP A 205 -3.01 -12.93 -6.02
N GLU A 206 -3.08 -13.37 -7.28
CA GLU A 206 -2.17 -14.36 -7.89
C GLU A 206 -0.69 -13.97 -7.77
N TYR A 207 -0.42 -12.67 -7.84
CA TYR A 207 0.93 -12.11 -7.84
C TYR A 207 1.43 -11.71 -6.45
N PHE A 208 0.72 -12.04 -5.37
CA PHE A 208 1.15 -11.70 -4.02
C PHE A 208 0.98 -12.89 -3.06
N ASN A 209 -0.17 -13.03 -2.38
CA ASN A 209 -0.38 -14.14 -1.44
C ASN A 209 -1.18 -15.31 -2.02
N LYS A 210 -1.60 -15.24 -3.29
CA LYS A 210 -2.38 -16.30 -3.97
C LYS A 210 -3.64 -16.71 -3.20
N GLY A 211 -4.27 -15.76 -2.52
CA GLY A 211 -5.49 -15.98 -1.73
C GLY A 211 -5.25 -16.68 -0.39
N ASP A 212 -3.99 -16.85 0.03
CA ASP A 212 -3.65 -17.42 1.33
C ASP A 212 -3.97 -16.41 2.46
N LEU A 213 -5.10 -16.65 3.13
CA LEU A 213 -5.56 -15.81 4.23
C LEU A 213 -4.65 -15.87 5.46
N ASP A 214 -3.89 -16.96 5.67
CA ASP A 214 -2.89 -17.01 6.74
C ASP A 214 -1.73 -16.06 6.46
N LYS A 215 -1.27 -15.99 5.20
CA LYS A 215 -0.27 -15.01 4.80
C LYS A 215 -0.76 -13.58 4.94
N TRP A 216 -2.03 -13.30 4.59
CA TRP A 216 -2.64 -12.00 4.83
C TRP A 216 -2.71 -11.63 6.32
N ARG A 217 -3.05 -12.59 7.19
CA ARG A 217 -2.99 -12.36 8.66
C ARG A 217 -1.57 -12.05 9.12
N LYS A 218 -0.57 -12.82 8.65
CA LYS A 218 0.86 -12.58 8.96
C LYS A 218 1.33 -11.22 8.46
N PHE A 219 0.87 -10.78 7.28
CA PHE A 219 1.13 -9.45 6.74
C PHE A 219 0.61 -8.37 7.69
N VAL A 220 -0.64 -8.47 8.13
CA VAL A 220 -1.23 -7.52 9.09
C VAL A 220 -0.49 -7.54 10.43
N TYR A 221 -0.07 -8.69 10.93
CA TYR A 221 0.78 -8.76 12.13
C TYR A 221 2.16 -8.13 11.91
N GLY A 222 2.73 -8.22 10.71
CA GLY A 222 3.97 -7.54 10.34
C GLY A 222 3.81 -6.01 10.38
N ILE A 223 2.70 -5.48 9.86
CA ILE A 223 2.35 -4.05 9.95
C ILE A 223 2.22 -3.63 11.41
N LEU A 224 1.49 -4.40 12.23
CA LEU A 224 1.38 -4.12 13.66
C LEU A 224 2.75 -4.08 14.33
N ALA A 225 3.61 -5.08 14.10
CA ALA A 225 4.96 -5.12 14.67
C ALA A 225 5.78 -3.88 14.28
N ARG A 226 5.77 -3.50 13.00
CA ARG A 226 6.42 -2.29 12.48
C ARG A 226 5.87 -1.02 13.13
N SER A 227 4.55 -0.87 13.20
CA SER A 227 3.90 0.28 13.82
C SER A 227 4.29 0.51 15.29
N TYR A 228 4.74 -0.54 16.01
CA TYR A 228 5.24 -0.39 17.37
C TYR A 228 6.75 -0.18 17.43
N ILE A 229 7.54 -0.95 16.68
CA ILE A 229 9.01 -0.89 16.74
C ILE A 229 9.60 0.41 16.15
N ASP A 230 8.91 1.04 15.21
CA ASP A 230 9.32 2.33 14.62
C ASP A 230 9.38 3.43 15.70
N LEU A 231 8.66 3.26 16.82
CA LEU A 231 8.67 4.17 17.97
C LEU A 231 9.75 3.82 19.02
N SER A 232 10.68 2.92 18.72
CA SER A 232 11.70 2.41 19.67
C SER A 232 12.54 3.48 20.35
N ASN A 233 12.74 4.63 19.69
CA ASN A 233 13.49 5.76 20.24
C ASN A 233 12.62 6.79 20.99
N LYS A 234 11.31 6.54 21.15
CA LYS A 234 10.42 7.41 21.93
C LYS A 234 10.55 7.09 23.42
N THR A 235 10.52 8.11 24.26
CA THR A 235 10.71 7.97 25.72
C THR A 235 9.66 7.08 26.39
N ASN A 236 8.46 6.99 25.82
CA ASN A 236 7.38 6.14 26.31
C ASN A 236 7.35 4.73 25.69
N PHE A 237 8.32 4.36 24.85
CA PHE A 237 8.32 3.06 24.15
C PHE A 237 8.19 1.87 25.11
N ILE A 238 8.95 1.89 26.21
CA ILE A 238 8.86 0.87 27.25
C ILE A 238 7.61 1.05 28.13
N SER A 239 7.37 2.26 28.64
CA SER A 239 6.28 2.50 29.61
C SER A 239 4.88 2.37 29.02
N SER A 240 4.71 2.52 27.71
CA SER A 240 3.45 2.28 26.99
C SER A 240 3.29 0.84 26.49
N GLY A 241 4.23 -0.08 26.79
CA GLY A 241 4.16 -1.48 26.37
C GLY A 241 4.34 -1.70 24.86
N PHE A 242 4.94 -0.74 24.15
CA PHE A 242 5.15 -0.84 22.70
C PHE A 242 6.22 -1.89 22.36
N ALA A 243 7.25 -2.04 23.20
CA ALA A 243 8.23 -3.11 23.04
C ALA A 243 7.60 -4.51 23.07
N ASP A 244 6.74 -4.78 24.06
CA ASP A 244 6.04 -6.06 24.19
C ASP A 244 5.10 -6.30 23.01
N SER A 245 4.43 -5.23 22.54
CA SER A 245 3.55 -5.29 21.38
C SER A 245 4.32 -5.59 20.09
N ALA A 246 5.47 -4.95 19.88
CA ALA A 246 6.35 -5.23 18.74
C ALA A 246 6.78 -6.70 18.71
N ILE A 247 7.26 -7.23 19.85
CA ILE A 247 7.68 -8.64 19.97
C ILE A 247 6.49 -9.59 19.75
N LYS A 248 5.34 -9.32 20.37
CA LYS A 248 4.14 -10.14 20.24
C LYS A 248 3.70 -10.27 18.79
N TYR A 249 3.60 -9.15 18.07
CA TYR A 249 3.13 -9.17 16.69
C TYR A 249 4.18 -9.68 15.71
N ALA A 250 5.47 -9.47 15.99
CA ALA A 250 6.54 -10.11 15.22
C ALA A 250 6.43 -11.64 15.31
N ASN A 251 6.20 -12.20 16.51
CA ASN A 251 6.01 -13.65 16.72
C ASN A 251 4.76 -14.24 16.03
N LEU A 252 3.76 -13.40 15.75
CA LEU A 252 2.53 -13.77 15.03
C LEU A 252 2.66 -13.59 13.51
N SER A 253 3.70 -12.90 13.04
CA SER A 253 3.97 -12.68 11.62
C SER A 253 4.76 -13.83 11.00
N CYS A 254 5.51 -13.57 9.92
CA CYS A 254 6.27 -14.55 9.16
C CYS A 254 7.33 -15.25 10.02
N LYS A 255 7.32 -16.59 10.04
CA LYS A 255 8.25 -17.39 10.85
C LYS A 255 9.36 -18.04 10.03
N THR A 256 9.11 -18.23 8.74
CA THR A 256 10.01 -18.91 7.81
C THR A 256 9.95 -18.24 6.44
N ASN A 257 10.92 -18.52 5.57
CA ASN A 257 10.95 -17.93 4.22
C ASN A 257 9.71 -18.29 3.37
N SER A 258 9.01 -19.41 3.64
CA SER A 258 7.77 -19.73 2.92
C SER A 258 6.61 -18.79 3.29
N ASP A 259 6.71 -18.11 4.43
CA ASP A 259 5.76 -17.11 4.89
C ASP A 259 6.05 -15.72 4.31
N ASN A 260 7.16 -15.53 3.59
CA ASN A 260 7.49 -14.23 3.02
C ASN A 260 6.34 -13.74 2.13
N ILE A 261 5.97 -12.49 2.36
CA ILE A 261 4.95 -11.79 1.60
C ILE A 261 5.68 -10.99 0.54
N ILE A 262 5.62 -11.48 -0.69
CA ILE A 262 6.43 -11.00 -1.81
C ILE A 262 5.51 -10.77 -2.99
N ALA A 263 5.55 -9.55 -3.54
CA ALA A 263 4.98 -9.29 -4.85
C ALA A 263 5.85 -9.97 -5.92
N THR A 264 5.21 -10.79 -6.74
CA THR A 264 5.81 -11.50 -7.85
C THR A 264 5.38 -10.88 -9.16
N PHE A 265 6.18 -11.09 -10.20
CA PHE A 265 5.99 -10.48 -11.52
C PHE A 265 6.00 -11.57 -12.57
N SER A 266 5.21 -11.39 -13.63
CA SER A 266 5.15 -12.36 -14.72
C SER A 266 6.37 -12.23 -15.63
N GLY A 267 7.17 -13.28 -15.73
CA GLY A 267 8.28 -13.33 -16.69
C GLY A 267 7.86 -13.51 -18.16
N ALA A 268 6.57 -13.77 -18.42
CA ALA A 268 6.07 -14.04 -19.76
C ALA A 268 5.82 -12.76 -20.59
N ASN A 269 5.71 -11.59 -19.94
CA ASN A 269 5.44 -10.33 -20.60
C ASN A 269 6.52 -9.31 -20.24
N SER A 270 7.34 -8.90 -21.20
CA SER A 270 8.43 -7.94 -21.01
C SER A 270 7.96 -6.48 -20.97
N SER A 271 6.65 -6.23 -21.06
CA SER A 271 6.12 -4.87 -20.99
C SER A 271 6.34 -4.27 -19.60
N ASN A 272 6.51 -2.96 -19.58
CA ASN A 272 6.88 -2.21 -18.38
C ASN A 272 5.95 -2.43 -17.17
N GLY A 273 4.65 -2.65 -17.38
CA GLY A 273 3.67 -2.89 -16.30
C GLY A 273 3.67 -4.29 -15.69
N PHE A 274 4.42 -5.25 -16.27
CA PHE A 274 4.41 -6.65 -15.84
C PHE A 274 5.71 -7.08 -15.17
N ASN A 275 6.70 -6.18 -15.08
CA ASN A 275 8.01 -6.43 -14.51
C ASN A 275 8.25 -5.52 -13.31
N SER A 276 9.06 -5.98 -12.36
CA SER A 276 9.52 -5.14 -11.25
C SER A 276 10.16 -3.87 -11.78
N TYR A 277 10.00 -2.75 -11.07
CA TYR A 277 10.62 -1.48 -11.40
C TYR A 277 12.15 -1.58 -11.46
N PHE A 278 12.75 -2.40 -10.60
CA PHE A 278 14.18 -2.73 -10.57
C PHE A 278 14.57 -3.85 -11.56
N GLY A 279 13.61 -4.37 -12.33
CA GLY A 279 13.85 -5.43 -13.29
C GLY A 279 14.82 -5.00 -14.41
N PRO A 280 15.68 -5.91 -14.89
CA PRO A 280 16.75 -5.58 -15.85
C PRO A 280 16.21 -5.09 -17.20
N THR A 281 14.95 -5.37 -17.54
CA THR A 281 14.30 -4.96 -18.81
C THR A 281 13.69 -3.56 -18.75
N ARG A 282 13.53 -2.96 -17.56
CA ARG A 282 12.82 -1.69 -17.35
C ARG A 282 13.65 -0.44 -17.64
N SER A 283 14.99 -0.56 -17.74
CA SER A 283 15.93 0.57 -17.88
C SER A 283 15.77 1.73 -16.86
N ASN A 284 15.06 1.51 -15.73
CA ASN A 284 14.81 2.54 -14.71
C ASN A 284 16.05 2.87 -13.84
N ILE A 285 17.04 1.97 -13.79
CA ILE A 285 18.21 2.08 -12.91
C ILE A 285 19.32 2.94 -13.52
N GLY A 286 19.40 3.04 -14.85
CA GLY A 286 20.24 4.01 -15.57
C GLY A 286 21.66 4.21 -15.03
N THR A 287 21.93 5.40 -14.49
CA THR A 287 23.25 5.83 -13.99
C THR A 287 23.49 5.51 -12.51
N ILE A 288 22.58 4.78 -11.85
CA ILE A 288 22.75 4.40 -10.45
C ILE A 288 23.96 3.47 -10.31
N ARG A 289 24.75 3.70 -9.26
CA ARG A 289 25.93 2.89 -8.92
C ARG A 289 25.88 2.53 -7.45
N GLN A 290 26.33 1.33 -7.09
CA GLN A 290 26.42 0.91 -5.69
C GLN A 290 27.21 1.91 -4.84
N GLY A 291 26.79 2.10 -3.59
CA GLY A 291 27.42 3.03 -2.66
C GLY A 291 28.73 2.47 -2.09
N GLY A 292 29.71 3.34 -1.86
CA GLY A 292 30.97 2.96 -1.21
C GLY A 292 30.75 2.44 0.21
N TYR A 293 29.75 2.99 0.92
CA TYR A 293 29.38 2.55 2.26
C TYR A 293 28.96 1.08 2.31
N ILE A 294 27.98 0.68 1.50
CA ILE A 294 27.53 -0.72 1.44
C ILE A 294 28.63 -1.66 0.93
N ALA A 295 29.42 -1.22 -0.07
CA ALA A 295 30.56 -2.00 -0.57
C ALA A 295 31.60 -2.27 0.52
N ASN A 296 31.95 -1.25 1.32
CA ASN A 296 32.90 -1.40 2.41
C ASN A 296 32.35 -2.25 3.55
N LEU A 297 31.05 -2.11 3.89
CA LEU A 297 30.41 -2.95 4.91
C LEU A 297 30.45 -4.43 4.51
N MET A 298 30.04 -4.75 3.28
CA MET A 298 29.92 -6.13 2.83
C MET A 298 31.27 -6.79 2.50
N SER A 299 32.28 -6.01 2.11
CA SER A 299 33.63 -6.55 1.88
C SER A 299 34.47 -6.65 3.16
N GLY A 300 34.01 -6.08 4.27
CA GLY A 300 34.78 -5.95 5.51
C GLY A 300 35.84 -4.85 5.47
N ALA A 301 35.79 -3.97 4.48
CA ALA A 301 36.68 -2.81 4.35
C ALA A 301 36.21 -1.58 5.14
N ASN A 302 35.05 -1.64 5.78
CA ASN A 302 34.56 -0.55 6.64
C ASN A 302 35.32 -0.56 7.99
N ASP A 303 35.87 0.60 8.38
CA ASP A 303 36.71 0.70 9.58
C ASP A 303 35.95 0.69 10.90
N THR A 304 34.64 1.00 10.90
CA THR A 304 33.84 1.12 12.13
C THR A 304 32.92 -0.08 12.36
N ALA A 305 32.46 -0.74 11.29
CA ALA A 305 31.55 -1.88 11.37
C ALA A 305 32.03 -3.04 10.50
N PHE A 306 32.01 -4.26 11.06
CA PHE A 306 32.35 -5.51 10.36
C PHE A 306 33.76 -5.55 9.73
N LYS A 307 34.72 -4.81 10.29
CA LYS A 307 36.11 -4.77 9.80
C LYS A 307 36.70 -6.18 9.70
N GLY A 308 37.23 -6.52 8.52
CA GLY A 308 37.82 -7.83 8.22
C GLY A 308 36.81 -8.98 8.03
N VAL A 309 35.51 -8.70 8.11
CA VAL A 309 34.45 -9.71 7.91
C VAL A 309 33.85 -9.53 6.52
N SER A 310 34.10 -10.48 5.63
CA SER A 310 33.48 -10.51 4.30
C SER A 310 32.09 -11.14 4.40
N ASP A 311 31.07 -10.39 4.02
CA ASP A 311 29.69 -10.85 3.89
C ASP A 311 29.55 -11.69 2.61
N PRO A 312 29.13 -12.97 2.69
CA PRO A 312 29.00 -13.82 1.51
C PRO A 312 27.97 -13.30 0.49
N ARG A 313 27.05 -12.42 0.89
CA ARG A 313 26.06 -11.79 0.00
C ARG A 313 26.68 -10.78 -0.95
N VAL A 314 27.92 -10.33 -0.70
CA VAL A 314 28.60 -9.31 -1.51
C VAL A 314 28.63 -9.68 -2.99
N TRP A 315 28.82 -10.97 -3.29
CA TRP A 315 28.89 -11.54 -4.64
C TRP A 315 27.54 -11.59 -5.38
N TYR A 316 26.43 -11.44 -4.66
CA TYR A 316 25.07 -11.48 -5.23
C TYR A 316 24.42 -10.09 -5.27
N MET A 317 24.85 -9.19 -4.40
CA MET A 317 24.24 -7.86 -4.26
C MET A 317 25.03 -6.76 -4.96
N LEU A 318 26.34 -6.91 -5.09
CA LEU A 318 27.23 -5.88 -5.63
C LEU A 318 27.93 -6.36 -6.90
N SER A 319 28.28 -5.40 -7.75
CA SER A 319 29.12 -5.62 -8.92
C SER A 319 30.59 -5.45 -8.57
N GLU A 320 31.40 -6.39 -9.03
CA GLU A 320 32.85 -6.36 -8.92
C GLU A 320 33.47 -5.36 -9.91
N ASN A 321 34.59 -4.73 -9.54
CA ASN A 321 35.38 -3.95 -10.48
C ASN A 321 36.41 -4.82 -11.23
N ALA A 322 37.12 -4.24 -12.19
CA ALA A 322 38.13 -4.96 -12.99
C ALA A 322 39.28 -5.58 -12.16
N ASN A 323 39.49 -5.13 -10.91
CA ASN A 323 40.55 -5.61 -10.02
C ASN A 323 40.10 -6.74 -9.10
N GLY A 324 38.88 -7.26 -9.27
CA GLY A 324 38.36 -8.32 -8.42
C GLY A 324 37.92 -7.84 -7.03
N THR A 325 37.54 -6.56 -6.90
CA THR A 325 37.19 -5.94 -5.62
C THR A 325 35.87 -5.18 -5.69
N PHE A 326 35.25 -4.94 -4.54
CA PHE A 326 34.02 -4.16 -4.44
C PHE A 326 34.32 -2.71 -4.10
N LYS A 327 33.99 -1.81 -5.01
CA LYS A 327 34.08 -0.35 -4.82
C LYS A 327 32.75 0.28 -5.18
N GLY A 328 32.42 1.38 -4.54
CA GLY A 328 31.19 2.10 -4.78
C GLY A 328 31.40 3.60 -4.71
N VAL A 329 30.42 4.34 -5.23
CA VAL A 329 30.46 5.81 -5.26
C VAL A 329 30.07 6.38 -3.90
N THR A 330 30.63 7.53 -3.55
CA THR A 330 30.07 8.37 -2.49
C THR A 330 28.87 9.12 -3.09
N PRO A 331 27.65 8.99 -2.54
CA PRO A 331 26.43 9.45 -3.22
C PRO A 331 26.46 10.91 -3.73
N TRP A 332 27.12 11.83 -3.00
CA TRP A 332 27.22 13.24 -3.38
C TRP A 332 28.45 13.61 -4.23
N LEU A 333 29.48 12.74 -4.34
CA LEU A 333 30.70 13.05 -5.11
C LEU A 333 30.68 12.48 -6.52
N GLY A 334 29.82 11.50 -6.79
CA GLY A 334 29.79 10.80 -8.06
C GLY A 334 30.96 9.82 -8.24
N VAL A 335 31.31 9.54 -9.49
CA VAL A 335 32.51 8.73 -9.82
C VAL A 335 33.72 9.65 -9.79
N THR A 336 34.55 9.51 -8.75
CA THR A 336 35.79 10.27 -8.58
C THR A 336 37.04 9.46 -8.95
N GLU A 337 36.93 8.14 -9.10
CA GLU A 337 38.00 7.21 -9.51
C GLU A 337 37.45 6.02 -10.31
#